data_AF-A0A0B6ZT55-F1
#
_entry.id   AF-A0A0B6ZT55-F1
#
_cell.length_a   1.000
_cell.length_b   1.000
_cell.length_c   1.000
_cell.angle_alpha   90.00
_cell.angle_beta   90.00
_cell.angle_gamma   90.00
#
_symmetry.space_group_name_H-M   'P 1'
#
loop_
_entity.id
_entity.type
_entity.pdbx_description
1 polymer ?
#
loop_
_entity_poly.entity_id
_entity_poly.type
_entity_poly.pdbx_seq_one_letter_code
_entity_poly.pdbx_strand_id
1 'polypeptide(L)'
;TLQDKSHNGFESHKCHQCNKSFPNVSDLTLHQKENTLFCCQFCALVTVDQSEIKKHMRTEHPLYRLLCTYCDFSTTYIKKWNAHEKL
;
A
#
# COMPACT_ATOMS: atom_id res chain seq x y z
N THR A 1 -3.64 43.52 -9.26
CA THR A 1 -4.32 42.32 -8.70
C THR A 1 -3.65 41.11 -9.30
N LEU A 2 -2.92 40.38 -8.46
CA LEU A 2 -2.11 39.23 -8.87
C LEU A 2 -3.02 38.10 -9.36
N GLN A 3 -2.78 37.71 -10.61
CA GLN A 3 -2.94 36.39 -11.20
C GLN A 3 -4.00 35.46 -10.59
N ASP A 4 -5.19 35.45 -11.19
CA ASP A 4 -6.00 34.23 -11.23
C ASP A 4 -6.55 34.05 -12.65
N LYS A 5 -5.62 33.70 -13.54
CA LYS A 5 -5.92 33.17 -14.87
C LYS A 5 -5.30 31.79 -14.93
N SER A 6 -5.97 30.81 -14.32
CA SER A 6 -6.23 29.50 -14.94
C SER A 6 -6.79 28.54 -13.90
N HIS A 7 -8.05 28.72 -13.52
CA HIS A 7 -8.95 27.58 -13.34
C HIS A 7 -9.23 26.94 -14.70
N ASN A 8 -8.18 26.57 -15.46
CA ASN A 8 -8.35 25.69 -16.59
C ASN A 8 -8.59 24.31 -15.98
N GLY A 9 -9.82 23.81 -16.13
CA GLY A 9 -10.20 22.44 -15.83
C GLY A 9 -9.54 21.43 -16.76
N PHE A 10 -8.21 21.50 -16.91
CA PHE A 10 -7.44 20.32 -17.28
C PHE A 10 -7.70 19.30 -16.19
N GLU A 11 -8.21 18.16 -16.61
CA GLU A 11 -8.57 17.04 -15.75
C GLU A 11 -7.38 16.68 -14.86
N SER A 12 -7.34 17.26 -13.64
CA SER A 12 -6.20 17.10 -12.77
C SER A 12 -6.13 15.62 -12.36
N HIS A 13 -4.98 14.99 -12.56
CA HIS A 13 -4.83 13.58 -12.22
C HIS A 13 -4.74 13.46 -10.69
N LYS A 14 -5.81 12.94 -10.07
CA LYS A 14 -5.90 12.81 -8.63
C LYS A 14 -5.31 11.50 -8.15
N CYS A 15 -4.49 11.57 -7.11
CA CYS A 15 -4.09 10.40 -6.35
C CYS A 15 -5.28 9.88 -5.53
N HIS A 16 -5.75 8.68 -5.80
CA HIS A 16 -6.83 8.04 -5.04
C HIS A 16 -6.45 7.67 -3.60
N GLN A 17 -5.16 7.70 -3.24
CA GLN A 17 -4.70 7.40 -1.88
C GLN A 17 -4.68 8.65 -0.96
N CYS A 18 -4.46 9.86 -1.49
CA CYS A 18 -4.32 11.09 -0.69
C CYS A 18 -5.08 12.30 -1.26
N ASN A 19 -5.83 12.13 -2.35
CA ASN A 19 -6.60 13.15 -3.06
C ASN A 19 -5.81 14.36 -3.62
N LYS A 20 -4.48 14.31 -3.62
CA LYS A 20 -3.63 15.34 -4.22
C LYS A 20 -3.77 15.34 -5.75
N SER A 21 -3.91 16.53 -6.33
CA SER A 21 -4.05 16.75 -7.77
C SER A 21 -2.71 17.08 -8.42
N PHE A 22 -2.47 16.49 -9.60
CA PHE A 22 -1.26 16.71 -10.39
C PHE A 22 -1.62 17.19 -11.81
N PRO A 23 -0.77 18.02 -12.44
CA PRO A 23 -1.03 18.57 -13.77
C PRO A 23 -0.87 17.55 -14.90
N ASN A 24 -0.19 16.42 -14.68
CA ASN A 24 0.01 15.37 -15.67
C ASN A 24 0.12 13.97 -15.01
N VAL A 25 -0.04 12.91 -15.82
CA VAL A 25 0.04 11.51 -15.36
C VAL A 25 1.43 11.13 -14.87
N SER A 26 2.50 11.69 -15.44
CA SER A 26 3.89 11.38 -15.05
C SER A 26 4.18 11.80 -13.61
N ASP A 27 3.76 13.01 -13.24
CA ASP A 27 3.90 13.54 -11.88
C ASP A 27 3.03 12.76 -10.89
N LEU A 28 1.81 12.37 -11.28
CA LEU A 28 0.99 11.47 -10.47
C LEU A 28 1.67 10.09 -10.31
N THR A 29 2.25 9.54 -11.37
CA THR A 29 2.90 8.23 -11.34
C THR A 29 4.14 8.24 -10.46
N LEU A 30 4.97 9.28 -10.58
CA LEU A 30 6.12 9.49 -9.69
C LEU A 30 5.66 9.66 -8.24
N HIS A 31 4.64 10.50 -8.02
CA HIS A 31 4.04 10.67 -6.71
C HIS A 31 3.52 9.36 -6.15
N GLN A 32 2.79 8.53 -6.89
CA GLN A 32 2.26 7.25 -6.43
C GLN A 32 3.38 6.24 -6.15
N LYS A 33 4.47 6.30 -6.93
CA LYS A 33 5.66 5.47 -6.70
C LYS A 33 6.39 5.87 -5.41
N GLU A 34 6.44 7.16 -5.09
CA GLU A 34 7.08 7.70 -3.88
C GLU A 34 6.14 7.72 -2.66
N ASN A 35 4.84 7.86 -2.88
CA ASN A 35 3.74 7.88 -1.91
C ASN A 35 2.89 6.61 -2.06
N THR A 36 3.55 5.45 -2.23
CA THR A 36 2.87 4.18 -2.07
C THR A 36 2.56 4.03 -0.59
N LEU A 37 1.32 4.30 -0.19
CA LEU A 37 0.86 3.98 1.15
C LEU A 37 0.58 2.48 1.23
N PHE A 38 1.09 1.85 2.28
CA PHE A 38 0.82 0.47 2.61
C PHE A 38 -0.32 0.43 3.62
N CYS A 39 -1.48 -0.07 3.16
CA CYS A 39 -2.66 -0.23 3.99
C CYS A 39 -2.71 -1.64 4.58
N CYS A 40 -3.13 -1.74 5.84
CA CYS A 40 -3.57 -3.01 6.39
C CYS A 40 -4.94 -3.36 5.82
N GLN A 41 -5.13 -4.61 5.41
CA GLN A 41 -6.42 -5.09 4.90
C GLN A 41 -7.39 -5.53 6.01
N PHE A 42 -6.94 -5.54 7.27
CA PHE A 42 -7.69 -6.06 8.42
C PHE A 42 -8.00 -4.97 9.47
N CYS A 43 -7.41 -3.79 9.34
CA CYS A 43 -7.71 -2.63 10.19
C CYS A 43 -7.46 -1.32 9.41
N ALA A 44 -7.72 -0.18 10.06
CA ALA A 44 -7.57 1.13 9.45
C ALA A 44 -6.11 1.65 9.41
N LEU A 45 -5.10 0.82 9.73
CA LEU A 45 -3.71 1.28 9.71
C LEU A 45 -3.24 1.51 8.27
N VAL A 46 -2.66 2.70 8.04
CA VAL A 46 -2.00 3.08 6.79
C VAL A 46 -0.62 3.63 7.14
N THR A 47 0.41 3.20 6.43
CA THR A 47 1.78 3.67 6.63
C THR A 47 2.48 3.96 5.30
N VAL A 48 3.42 4.89 5.30
CA VAL A 48 4.30 5.18 4.15
C VAL A 48 5.46 4.19 4.04
N ASP A 49 5.75 3.43 5.10
CA ASP A 49 6.90 2.54 5.16
C ASP A 49 6.48 1.06 5.07
N GLN A 50 7.05 0.36 4.09
CA GLN A 50 6.84 -1.07 3.87
C GLN A 50 7.31 -1.93 5.06
N SER A 51 8.32 -1.49 5.78
CA SER A 51 8.86 -2.18 6.96
C SER A 51 7.87 -2.13 8.12
N GLU A 52 7.24 -0.96 8.30
CA GLU A 52 6.24 -0.75 9.35
C GLU A 52 4.97 -1.59 9.09
N ILE A 53 4.48 -1.67 7.86
CA ILE A 53 3.30 -2.52 7.58
C ILE A 53 3.63 -4.00 7.81
N LYS A 54 4.85 -4.45 7.47
CA LYS A 54 5.29 -5.84 7.71
C LYS A 54 5.37 -6.15 9.21
N LYS A 55 5.87 -5.20 10.00
CA LYS A 55 5.94 -5.32 11.46
C LYS A 55 4.53 -5.35 12.06
N HIS A 56 3.67 -4.41 11.67
CA HIS A 56 2.27 -4.38 12.08
C HIS A 56 1.54 -5.70 11.79
N MET A 57 1.69 -6.24 10.57
CA MET A 57 1.10 -7.54 10.21
C MET A 57 1.59 -8.69 11.10
N ARG A 58 2.81 -8.60 11.66
CA ARG A 58 3.38 -9.61 12.55
C ARG A 58 2.90 -9.49 14.00
N THR A 59 2.67 -8.27 14.49
CA THR A 59 2.33 -7.98 15.89
C THR A 59 0.82 -7.90 16.12
N GLU A 60 0.10 -7.19 15.27
CA GLU A 60 -1.34 -6.93 15.43
C GLU A 60 -2.21 -7.97 14.73
N HIS A 61 -1.67 -8.63 13.70
CA HIS A 61 -2.39 -9.63 12.91
C HIS A 61 -1.67 -10.99 12.85
N PRO A 62 -1.19 -11.54 13.99
CA PRO A 62 -0.35 -12.74 14.03
C PRO A 62 -1.05 -14.00 13.51
N LEU A 63 -2.38 -14.07 13.62
CA LEU A 63 -3.20 -15.18 13.14
C LEU A 63 -3.50 -15.13 11.63
N TYR A 64 -3.24 -13.99 10.99
CA TYR A 64 -3.39 -13.81 9.53
C TYR A 64 -2.09 -14.14 8.78
N ARG A 65 -1.18 -14.86 9.46
CA ARG A 65 -0.13 -15.64 8.81
C ARG A 65 -0.80 -16.70 7.94
N LEU A 66 -0.11 -17.15 6.91
CA LEU A 66 -0.47 -18.35 6.18
C LEU A 66 -0.14 -19.52 7.11
N LEU A 67 -1.18 -20.08 7.76
CA LEU A 67 -1.07 -21.21 8.68
C LEU A 67 -1.31 -22.51 7.92
N CYS A 68 -0.41 -23.47 8.10
CA CYS A 68 -0.64 -24.82 7.61
C CYS A 68 -1.63 -25.50 8.54
N THR A 69 -2.65 -26.13 7.96
CA THR A 69 -3.67 -26.88 8.73
C THR A 69 -3.22 -28.30 9.06
N TYR A 70 -2.10 -28.75 8.48
CA TYR A 70 -1.58 -30.11 8.61
C TYR A 70 -0.32 -30.20 9.47
N CYS A 71 0.29 -29.06 9.82
CA CYS A 71 1.44 -29.00 10.73
C CYS A 71 1.56 -27.61 11.37
N ASP A 72 2.48 -27.44 12.31
CA ASP A 72 2.67 -26.18 13.04
C ASP A 72 3.36 -25.06 12.23
N PHE A 73 3.53 -25.25 10.91
CA PHE A 73 4.16 -24.25 10.06
C PHE A 73 3.25 -23.04 9.87
N SER A 74 3.79 -21.84 10.09
CA SER A 74 3.13 -20.58 9.75
C SER A 74 4.11 -19.57 9.15
N THR A 75 3.64 -18.71 8.25
CA THR A 75 4.49 -17.67 7.66
C THR A 75 3.72 -16.43 7.26
N THR A 76 4.36 -15.27 7.29
CA THR A 76 3.81 -14.01 6.74
C THR A 76 4.17 -13.80 5.27
N TYR A 77 4.93 -14.71 4.63
CA TYR A 77 5.44 -14.52 3.27
C TYR A 77 4.97 -15.62 2.33
N ILE A 78 4.26 -15.22 1.27
CA ILE A 78 3.72 -16.15 0.27
C ILE A 78 4.79 -17.01 -0.42
N LYS A 79 6.00 -16.49 -0.64
CA LYS A 79 7.11 -17.28 -1.20
C LYS A 79 7.51 -18.46 -0.30
N LYS A 80 7.50 -18.24 1.02
CA LYS A 80 7.81 -19.29 2.00
C LYS A 80 6.65 -20.29 2.12
N TRP A 81 5.42 -19.80 1.99
CA TRP A 81 4.23 -20.65 1.95
C TRP A 81 4.23 -21.56 0.73
N ASN A 82 4.41 -21.00 -0.47
CA ASN A 82 4.43 -21.78 -1.71
C ASN A 82 5.57 -22.81 -1.74
N ALA A 83 6.67 -22.56 -1.03
CA ALA A 83 7.73 -23.55 -0.85
C ALA A 83 7.32 -24.66 0.14
N HIS A 84 6.55 -24.32 1.17
CA HIS A 84 6.02 -25.26 2.15
C HIS A 84 4.89 -26.13 1.59
N GLU A 85 3.94 -25.56 0.83
CA GLU A 85 2.81 -26.29 0.23
C GLU A 85 3.22 -27.24 -0.90
N LYS A 86 4.41 -27.05 -1.48
CA LYS A 86 4.98 -27.94 -2.50
C LYS A 86 5.73 -29.15 -1.93
N LEU A 87 5.87 -29.23 -0.59
CA LEU A 87 6.38 -30.42 0.11
C LEU A 87 5.23 -31.39 0.37
#